data_AF-A0Q6H5-F1
#
_entry.id   AF-A0Q6H5-F1
#
_cell.length_a   1.000
_cell.length_b   1.000
_cell.length_c   1.000
_cell.angle_alpha   90.00
_cell.angle_beta   90.00
_cell.angle_gamma   90.00
#
_symmetry.space_group_name_H-M   'P 1'
#
loop_
_entity.id
_entity.type
_entity.pdbx_description
1 polymer ?
#
loop_
_entity_poly.entity_id
_entity_poly.type
_entity_poly.pdbx_seq_one_letter_code
_entity_poly.pdbx_strand_id
1 'polypeptide(L)'
;MLVKNKAFSVLEIVLLLVFTIIIASSIYSIYLTHKYTTRISNTMTKLKLLKTQVSTELNYGNGHIAKQKSQNGLYALTNISDKKVQDYSSSNILIKDNGEISLKFEDRYLGKGSIIMTPYVKSRSKTEDPYIIWDCLVTTNKKISQSLMPEECVVELVNK
;
A
#
# COMPACT_ATOMS: atom_id res chain seq x y z
N MET A 1 9.78 35.91 56.15
CA MET A 1 8.99 35.07 55.22
C MET A 1 9.97 34.14 54.50
N LEU A 2 10.21 32.94 55.05
CA LEU A 2 11.16 31.97 54.49
C LEU A 2 10.49 31.28 53.30
N VAL A 3 10.81 31.71 52.08
CA VAL A 3 10.50 30.94 50.87
C VAL A 3 11.35 29.68 50.94
N LYS A 4 10.77 28.55 51.37
CA LYS A 4 11.40 27.24 51.26
C LYS A 4 11.52 26.91 49.77
N ASN A 5 12.66 27.24 49.17
CA ASN A 5 13.08 26.59 47.93
C ASN A 5 13.30 25.11 48.25
N LYS A 6 12.30 24.26 47.97
CA LYS A 6 12.51 22.81 47.90
C LYS A 6 13.43 22.56 46.72
N ALA A 7 14.73 22.43 46.98
CA ALA A 7 15.66 21.90 46.00
C ALA A 7 15.24 20.46 45.70
N PHE A 8 15.00 20.15 44.42
CA PHE A 8 14.75 18.79 43.98
C PHE A 8 15.94 17.90 44.34
N SER A 9 15.67 16.71 44.86
CA SER A 9 16.72 15.72 45.07
C SER A 9 17.26 15.22 43.72
N VAL A 10 18.53 14.82 43.68
CA VAL A 10 19.14 14.23 42.48
C VAL A 10 18.31 13.05 41.95
N LEU A 11 17.70 12.27 42.85
CA LEU A 11 16.82 11.16 42.51
C LEU A 11 15.57 11.60 41.74
N GLU A 12 14.92 12.69 42.15
CA GLU A 12 13.73 13.23 41.47
C GLU A 12 14.07 13.75 40.06
N ILE A 13 15.25 14.37 39.89
CA ILE A 13 15.73 14.84 38.58
C ILE A 13 15.98 13.63 37.65
N VAL A 14 16.62 12.57 38.16
CA VAL A 14 16.87 11.35 37.38
C VAL A 14 15.56 10.68 36.97
N LEU A 15 14.58 10.59 37.88
CA LEU A 15 13.25 10.05 37.57
C LEU A 15 12.53 10.84 36.47
N LEU A 16 12.58 12.17 36.53
CA LEU A 16 12.01 13.03 35.49
C LEU A 16 12.69 12.85 34.12
N LEU A 17 14.03 12.71 34.10
CA LEU A 17 14.77 12.43 32.87
C LEU A 17 14.40 11.07 32.27
N VAL A 18 14.31 10.03 33.09
CA VAL A 18 13.89 8.69 32.62
C VAL A 18 12.47 8.74 32.07
N PHE A 19 11.55 9.41 32.76
CA PHE A 19 10.16 9.52 32.33
C PHE A 19 10.02 10.28 31.00
N THR A 20 10.76 11.39 30.83
CA THR A 20 10.77 12.16 29.58
C THR A 20 11.34 11.35 28.41
N ILE A 21 12.39 10.55 28.63
CA ILE A 21 12.95 9.66 27.60
C ILE A 21 11.94 8.60 27.16
N ILE A 22 11.23 7.98 28.10
CA ILE A 22 10.21 6.95 27.81
C ILE A 22 9.06 7.56 27.00
N ILE A 23 8.54 8.72 27.43
CA ILE A 23 7.46 9.43 26.71
C ILE A 23 7.92 9.83 25.31
N ALA A 24 9.10 10.44 25.19
CA ALA A 24 9.62 10.87 23.90
C ALA A 24 9.76 9.71 22.92
N SER A 25 10.24 8.55 23.39
CA SER A 25 10.38 7.34 22.58
C SER A 25 9.02 6.81 22.10
N SER A 26 8.02 6.82 22.97
CA SER A 26 6.66 6.37 22.68
C SER A 26 5.97 7.29 21.66
N ILE A 27 6.04 8.61 21.88
CA ILE A 27 5.48 9.62 20.97
C ILE A 27 6.18 9.56 19.61
N TYR A 28 7.49 9.36 19.59
CA TYR A 28 8.25 9.22 18.35
C TYR A 28 7.75 8.03 17.52
N SER A 29 7.55 6.87 18.14
CA SER A 29 7.02 5.68 17.45
C SER A 29 5.62 5.92 16.84
N ILE A 30 4.73 6.58 17.58
CA ILE A 30 3.39 6.94 17.11
C ILE A 30 3.46 7.93 15.94
N TYR A 31 4.28 8.98 16.07
CA TYR A 31 4.49 9.97 15.01
C TYR A 31 4.98 9.33 13.71
N LEU A 32 5.94 8.41 13.82
CA LEU A 32 6.44 7.67 12.67
C LEU A 32 5.36 6.85 11.99
N THR A 33 4.56 6.15 12.78
CA THR A 33 3.45 5.33 12.29
C THR A 33 2.41 6.18 11.56
N HIS A 34 2.04 7.33 12.13
CA HIS A 34 1.05 8.23 11.52
C HIS A 34 1.56 8.86 10.21
N LYS A 35 2.80 9.38 10.22
CA LYS A 35 3.42 9.95 9.01
C LYS A 35 3.49 8.91 7.88
N TYR A 36 3.78 7.67 8.26
CA TYR A 36 3.82 6.54 7.36
C TYR A 36 2.45 6.22 6.76
N THR A 37 1.40 6.07 7.58
CA THR A 37 0.04 5.76 7.10
C THR A 37 -0.45 6.82 6.13
N THR A 38 -0.14 8.09 6.39
CA THR A 38 -0.51 9.20 5.51
C THR A 38 0.18 9.13 4.15
N ARG A 39 1.48 8.81 4.12
CA ARG A 39 2.23 8.68 2.85
C ARG A 39 1.68 7.55 2.00
N ILE A 40 1.47 6.38 2.60
CA ILE A 40 0.89 5.27 1.86
C ILE A 40 -0.53 5.62 1.43
N SER A 41 -1.35 6.23 2.29
CA SER A 41 -2.71 6.61 1.93
C SER A 41 -2.73 7.52 0.70
N ASN A 42 -1.83 8.50 0.60
CA ASN A 42 -1.73 9.36 -0.58
C ASN A 42 -1.35 8.59 -1.85
N THR A 43 -0.38 7.68 -1.73
CA THR A 43 0.01 6.79 -2.84
C THR A 43 -1.18 5.92 -3.26
N MET A 44 -1.91 5.38 -2.29
CA MET A 44 -3.04 4.51 -2.52
C MET A 44 -4.21 5.24 -3.19
N THR A 45 -4.47 6.50 -2.83
CA THR A 45 -5.46 7.33 -3.54
C THR A 45 -5.13 7.47 -5.02
N LYS A 46 -3.85 7.66 -5.37
CA LYS A 46 -3.43 7.71 -6.79
C LYS A 46 -3.64 6.36 -7.47
N LEU A 47 -3.25 5.27 -6.82
CA LEU A 47 -3.46 3.92 -7.33
C LEU A 47 -4.93 3.56 -7.50
N LYS A 48 -5.82 4.05 -6.63
CA LYS A 48 -7.28 3.91 -6.76
C LYS A 48 -7.82 4.60 -7.99
N LEU A 49 -7.35 5.82 -8.29
CA LEU A 49 -7.76 6.52 -9.50
C LEU A 49 -7.36 5.73 -10.76
N LEU A 50 -6.13 5.21 -10.78
CA LEU A 50 -5.66 4.35 -11.87
C LEU A 50 -6.45 3.03 -11.95
N LYS A 51 -6.72 2.38 -10.81
CA LYS A 51 -7.57 1.19 -10.71
C LYS A 51 -8.95 1.45 -11.32
N THR A 52 -9.56 2.59 -11.02
CA THR A 52 -10.86 2.97 -11.58
C THR A 52 -10.76 3.16 -13.10
N GLN A 53 -9.75 3.87 -13.59
CA GLN A 53 -9.53 4.05 -15.04
C GLN A 53 -9.35 2.71 -15.75
N VAL A 54 -8.47 1.85 -15.23
CA VAL A 54 -8.24 0.50 -15.77
C VAL A 54 -9.53 -0.33 -15.72
N SER A 55 -10.30 -0.27 -14.62
CA SER A 55 -11.57 -1.00 -14.52
C SER A 55 -12.61 -0.51 -15.54
N THR A 56 -12.68 0.80 -15.81
CA THR A 56 -13.56 1.36 -16.85
C THR A 56 -13.15 0.83 -18.23
N GLU A 57 -11.87 0.86 -18.58
CA GLU A 57 -11.38 0.33 -19.85
C GLU A 57 -11.62 -1.17 -19.99
N LEU A 58 -11.53 -1.91 -18.89
CA LEU A 58 -11.81 -3.35 -18.90
C LEU A 58 -13.31 -3.67 -19.05
N ASN A 59 -14.20 -2.83 -18.53
CA ASN A 59 -15.65 -3.04 -18.62
C ASN A 59 -16.25 -2.49 -19.92
N TYR A 60 -15.73 -1.38 -20.44
CA TYR A 60 -16.33 -0.63 -21.53
C TYR A 60 -15.41 -0.38 -22.72
N GLY A 61 -14.10 -0.65 -22.58
CA GLY A 61 -13.11 -0.54 -23.64
C GLY A 61 -12.89 -1.84 -24.41
N ASN A 62 -11.76 -1.96 -25.10
CA ASN A 62 -11.43 -3.10 -25.97
C ASN A 62 -10.75 -4.28 -25.22
N GLY A 63 -10.89 -4.35 -23.89
CA GLY A 63 -10.26 -5.40 -23.09
C GLY A 63 -10.75 -6.80 -23.49
N HIS A 64 -9.84 -7.78 -23.56
CA HIS A 64 -10.18 -9.17 -23.85
C HIS A 64 -9.75 -10.10 -22.71
N ILE A 65 -10.51 -11.18 -22.51
CA ILE A 65 -10.17 -12.25 -21.57
C ILE A 65 -9.16 -13.18 -22.26
N ALA A 66 -7.94 -13.24 -21.72
CA ALA A 66 -6.81 -13.89 -22.35
C ALA A 66 -6.74 -15.40 -22.08
N LYS A 67 -6.96 -15.80 -20.80
CA LYS A 67 -6.88 -17.20 -20.36
C LYS A 67 -7.38 -17.37 -18.94
N GLN A 68 -7.92 -18.55 -18.62
CA GLN A 68 -8.15 -18.96 -17.24
C GLN A 68 -6.79 -19.09 -16.53
N LYS A 69 -6.55 -18.26 -15.51
CA LYS A 69 -5.29 -18.21 -14.76
C LYS A 69 -5.28 -19.21 -13.59
N SER A 70 -6.45 -19.63 -13.10
CA SER A 70 -6.55 -20.60 -12.01
C SER A 70 -7.80 -21.48 -12.07
N GLN A 71 -7.76 -22.61 -11.36
CA GLN A 71 -8.91 -23.51 -11.18
C GLN A 71 -10.07 -22.86 -10.41
N ASN A 72 -9.88 -21.67 -9.83
CA ASN A 72 -10.90 -20.94 -9.06
C ASN A 72 -11.81 -20.06 -9.94
N GLY A 73 -11.83 -20.27 -11.26
CA GLY A 73 -12.62 -19.47 -12.20
C GLY A 73 -12.14 -18.02 -12.35
N LEU A 74 -10.84 -17.78 -12.12
CA LEU A 74 -10.20 -16.48 -12.36
C LEU A 74 -9.55 -16.45 -13.73
N TYR A 75 -9.83 -15.40 -14.49
CA TYR A 75 -9.30 -15.21 -15.84
C TYR A 75 -8.44 -13.95 -15.91
N ALA A 76 -7.32 -14.05 -16.62
CA ALA A 76 -6.43 -12.92 -16.90
C ALA A 76 -6.96 -12.09 -18.08
N LEU A 77 -6.64 -10.79 -18.08
CA LEU A 77 -7.02 -9.83 -19.10
C LEU A 77 -5.84 -9.53 -20.03
N THR A 78 -6.11 -9.11 -21.26
CA THR A 78 -5.12 -8.63 -22.22
C THR A 78 -5.69 -7.49 -23.06
N ASN A 79 -4.79 -6.73 -23.68
CA ASN A 79 -5.09 -5.76 -24.72
C ASN A 79 -5.89 -4.54 -24.24
N ILE A 80 -5.51 -3.98 -23.08
CA ILE A 80 -6.01 -2.66 -22.67
C ILE A 80 -5.43 -1.62 -23.62
N SER A 81 -6.22 -1.24 -24.63
CA SER A 81 -5.79 -0.52 -25.82
C SER A 81 -5.62 0.99 -25.65
N ASP A 82 -6.03 1.56 -24.51
CA ASP A 82 -5.93 3.01 -24.33
C ASP A 82 -4.48 3.41 -23.98
N LYS A 83 -3.78 3.95 -24.99
CA LYS A 83 -2.47 4.57 -24.83
C LYS A 83 -2.43 5.58 -23.69
N LYS A 84 -3.53 6.29 -23.40
CA LYS A 84 -3.58 7.26 -22.28
C LYS A 84 -3.46 6.58 -20.92
N VAL A 85 -3.99 5.36 -20.78
CA VAL A 85 -3.85 4.57 -19.55
C VAL A 85 -2.43 3.99 -19.46
N GLN A 86 -1.84 3.56 -20.57
CA GLN A 86 -0.46 3.08 -20.61
C GLN A 86 0.58 4.20 -20.43
N ASP A 87 0.26 5.43 -20.88
CA ASP A 87 1.12 6.62 -20.82
C ASP A 87 1.27 7.20 -19.40
N TYR A 88 0.55 6.66 -18.40
CA TYR A 88 0.78 6.95 -16.97
C TYR A 88 2.09 6.38 -16.42
N SER A 89 3.02 6.01 -17.29
CA SER A 89 4.40 5.62 -16.97
C SER A 89 5.17 6.81 -16.38
N SER A 90 4.94 7.13 -15.10
CA SER A 90 5.93 7.85 -14.29
C SER A 90 7.11 6.91 -14.00
N SER A 91 8.28 7.45 -13.64
CA SER A 91 9.49 6.66 -13.37
C SER A 91 9.31 5.52 -12.35
N ASN A 92 8.23 5.58 -11.56
CA ASN A 92 7.91 4.64 -10.51
C ASN A 92 6.55 3.93 -10.66
N ILE A 93 5.71 4.22 -11.67
CA ILE A 93 4.43 3.56 -11.89
C ILE A 93 4.41 2.95 -13.29
N LEU A 94 4.03 1.68 -13.40
CA LEU A 94 3.89 0.95 -14.65
C LEU A 94 2.50 0.34 -14.73
N ILE A 95 1.81 0.54 -15.84
CA ILE A 95 0.56 -0.16 -16.17
C ILE A 95 0.87 -1.11 -17.32
N LYS A 96 0.64 -2.41 -17.11
CA LYS A 96 0.88 -3.46 -18.11
C LYS A 96 -0.37 -3.67 -18.98
N ASP A 97 -0.20 -4.32 -20.12
CA ASP A 97 -1.27 -4.61 -21.08
C ASP A 97 -2.42 -5.47 -20.54
N ASN A 98 -2.17 -6.18 -19.43
CA ASN A 98 -3.17 -6.96 -18.70
C ASN A 98 -3.92 -6.15 -17.62
N GLY A 99 -3.65 -4.85 -17.51
CA GLY A 99 -4.22 -3.97 -16.49
C GLY A 99 -3.56 -4.04 -15.13
N GLU A 100 -2.48 -4.81 -14.98
CA GLU A 100 -1.70 -4.80 -13.75
C GLU A 100 -1.03 -3.44 -13.56
N ILE A 101 -1.24 -2.85 -12.39
CA ILE A 101 -0.63 -1.59 -11.98
C ILE A 101 0.48 -1.92 -10.99
N SER A 102 1.71 -1.53 -11.29
CA SER A 102 2.88 -1.74 -10.44
C SER A 102 3.51 -0.40 -10.07
N LEU A 103 3.63 -0.12 -8.78
CA LEU A 103 4.31 1.06 -8.25
C LEU A 103 5.54 0.65 -7.46
N LYS A 104 6.71 1.11 -7.88
CA LYS A 104 7.97 0.96 -7.14
C LYS A 104 8.11 2.05 -6.09
N PHE A 105 8.57 1.69 -4.90
CA PHE A 105 8.86 2.66 -3.85
C PHE A 105 10.20 2.38 -3.18
N GLU A 106 10.80 3.45 -2.67
CA GLU A 106 11.92 3.44 -1.76
C GLU A 106 11.58 4.39 -0.61
N ASP A 107 11.36 3.84 0.58
CA ASP A 107 11.03 4.62 1.78
C ASP A 107 11.85 4.13 2.97
N ARG A 108 12.18 5.05 3.89
CA ARG A 108 13.03 4.76 5.04
C ARG A 108 12.42 3.71 5.98
N TYR A 109 11.09 3.67 6.11
CA TYR A 109 10.36 2.75 6.98
C TYR A 109 9.98 1.48 6.24
N LEU A 110 9.52 1.60 4.99
CA LEU A 110 9.12 0.45 4.18
C LEU A 110 10.26 -0.28 3.49
N GLY A 111 11.44 0.32 3.43
CA GLY A 111 12.52 -0.18 2.59
C GLY A 111 12.22 0.02 1.11
N LYS A 112 12.80 -0.86 0.29
CA LYS A 112 12.62 -0.89 -1.16
C LYS A 112 11.63 -1.99 -1.49
N GLY A 113 10.68 -1.67 -2.37
CA GLY A 113 9.58 -2.58 -2.64
C GLY A 113 8.70 -2.16 -3.80
N SER A 114 7.58 -2.85 -3.96
CA SER A 114 6.57 -2.51 -4.97
C SER A 114 5.17 -2.83 -4.48
N ILE A 115 4.21 -1.96 -4.81
CA ILE A 115 2.77 -2.20 -4.69
C ILE A 115 2.29 -2.70 -6.05
N ILE A 116 1.63 -3.85 -6.09
CA ILE A 116 1.16 -4.51 -7.31
C ILE A 116 -0.33 -4.71 -7.16
N MET A 117 -1.11 -4.14 -8.08
CA MET A 117 -2.56 -4.32 -8.15
C MET A 117 -2.89 -5.06 -9.43
N THR A 118 -3.50 -6.23 -9.31
CA THR A 118 -3.76 -7.10 -10.46
C THR A 118 -5.26 -7.31 -10.63
N PRO A 119 -5.84 -6.96 -11.78
CA PRO A 119 -7.23 -7.26 -12.08
C PRO A 119 -7.39 -8.71 -12.56
N TYR A 120 -8.52 -9.30 -12.21
CA TYR A 120 -8.98 -10.61 -12.66
C TYR A 120 -10.45 -10.54 -13.00
N VAL A 121 -10.87 -11.30 -14.01
CA VAL A 121 -12.29 -11.54 -14.24
C VAL A 121 -12.70 -12.78 -13.48
N LYS A 122 -13.74 -12.67 -12.67
CA LYS A 122 -14.41 -13.82 -12.07
C LYS A 122 -15.72 -14.05 -12.79
N SER A 123 -15.89 -15.28 -13.28
CA SER A 123 -17.16 -15.76 -13.81
C SER A 123 -17.63 -16.91 -12.93
N ARG A 124 -18.78 -16.75 -12.29
CA ARG A 124 -19.45 -17.80 -11.52
C ARG A 124 -20.52 -18.40 -12.44
N SER A 125 -20.15 -19.46 -13.14
CA SER A 125 -21.01 -20.18 -14.10
C SER A 125 -21.38 -19.38 -15.36
N LYS A 126 -21.85 -20.09 -16.41
CA LYS A 126 -22.17 -19.53 -17.74
C LYS A 126 -23.32 -18.51 -17.74
N THR A 127 -24.00 -18.30 -16.62
CA THR A 127 -25.24 -17.52 -16.51
C THR A 127 -25.12 -16.23 -15.69
N GLU A 128 -23.97 -15.97 -15.06
CA GLU A 128 -23.73 -14.70 -14.37
C GLU A 128 -22.81 -13.80 -15.20
N ASP A 129 -23.10 -12.50 -15.21
CA ASP A 129 -22.26 -11.51 -15.86
C ASP A 129 -20.85 -11.51 -15.22
N PRO A 130 -19.78 -11.60 -16.03
CA PRO A 130 -18.42 -11.56 -15.52
C PRO A 130 -18.16 -10.22 -14.83
N TYR A 131 -17.50 -10.25 -13.68
CA TYR A 131 -17.12 -9.03 -12.95
C TYR A 131 -15.63 -9.02 -12.60
N ILE A 132 -15.07 -7.82 -12.44
CA ILE A 132 -13.65 -7.60 -12.17
C ILE A 132 -13.38 -7.63 -10.67
N ILE A 133 -12.40 -8.43 -10.26
CA ILE A 133 -11.81 -8.47 -8.92
C ILE A 133 -10.39 -7.94 -9.00
N TRP A 134 -9.92 -7.35 -7.91
CA TRP A 134 -8.58 -6.82 -7.80
C TRP A 134 -7.86 -7.42 -6.61
N ASP A 135 -6.69 -7.99 -6.86
CA ASP A 135 -5.75 -8.33 -5.79
C ASP A 135 -4.78 -7.17 -5.58
N CYS A 136 -4.30 -7.03 -4.34
CA CYS A 136 -3.24 -6.09 -3.99
C CYS A 136 -2.13 -6.81 -3.23
N LEU A 137 -0.90 -6.68 -3.72
CA LEU A 137 0.31 -7.26 -3.13
C LEU A 137 1.34 -6.16 -2.89
N VAL A 138 1.87 -6.08 -1.68
CA VAL A 138 2.97 -5.18 -1.32
C VAL A 138 4.21 -6.03 -1.07
N THR A 139 5.17 -5.95 -1.97
CA THR A 139 6.49 -6.57 -1.80
C THR A 139 7.46 -5.58 -1.18
N THR A 140 8.30 -6.03 -0.26
CA THR A 140 9.22 -5.16 0.48
C THR A 140 10.39 -5.95 1.03
N ASN A 141 11.56 -5.33 1.13
CA ASN A 141 12.73 -5.92 1.81
C ASN A 141 12.80 -5.63 3.32
N LYS A 142 11.76 -5.02 3.91
CA LYS A 142 11.65 -4.79 5.34
C LYS A 142 10.47 -5.53 5.93
N LYS A 143 10.64 -6.04 7.14
CA LYS A 143 9.54 -6.64 7.90
C LYS A 143 8.58 -5.53 8.34
N ILE A 144 7.38 -5.51 7.77
CA ILE A 144 6.33 -4.55 8.10
C ILE A 144 5.09 -5.32 8.56
N SER A 145 4.37 -4.77 9.54
CA SER A 145 3.11 -5.34 10.00
C SER A 145 2.03 -5.20 8.93
N GLN A 146 1.21 -6.24 8.75
CA GLN A 146 0.03 -6.18 7.90
C GLN A 146 -0.93 -5.03 8.30
N SER A 147 -1.01 -4.72 9.59
CA SER A 147 -1.85 -3.64 10.13
C SER A 147 -1.48 -2.23 9.67
N LEU A 148 -0.32 -2.09 9.06
CA LEU A 148 0.22 -0.82 8.56
C LEU A 148 -0.17 -0.58 7.09
N MET A 149 -0.60 -1.61 6.37
CA MET A 149 -1.05 -1.43 4.99
C MET A 149 -2.50 -0.94 4.93
N PRO A 150 -2.80 -0.05 3.96
CA PRO A 150 -4.18 0.24 3.61
C PRO A 150 -4.81 -0.97 2.92
N GLU A 151 -6.12 -1.11 3.07
CA GLU A 151 -6.93 -2.09 2.32
C GLU A 151 -6.55 -3.56 2.54
N GLU A 152 -7.15 -4.44 1.74
CA GLU A 152 -6.91 -5.89 1.68
C GLU A 152 -5.56 -6.24 1.01
N CYS A 153 -4.58 -5.33 1.05
CA CYS A 153 -3.27 -5.53 0.44
C CYS A 153 -2.42 -6.48 1.26
N VAL A 154 -2.04 -7.63 0.72
CA VAL A 154 -1.16 -8.59 1.41
C VAL A 154 0.28 -8.10 1.36
N VAL A 155 1.00 -8.13 2.49
CA VAL A 155 2.43 -7.81 2.54
C VAL A 155 3.28 -9.06 2.42
N GLU A 156 4.25 -9.02 1.53
CA GLU A 156 5.25 -10.07 1.35
C GLU A 156 6.67 -9.54 1.55
N LEU A 157 7.41 -10.18 2.44
CA LEU A 157 8.83 -9.91 2.64
C LEU A 157 9.63 -10.63 1.55
N VAL A 158 10.22 -9.86 0.64
CA VAL A 158 11.17 -10.36 -0.36
C VAL A 158 12.58 -10.18 0.18
N ASN A 159 13.18 -11.28 0.62
CA ASN A 159 14.61 -11.32 0.90
C ASN A 159 15.36 -11.23 -0.43
N LYS A 160 16.09 -10.14 -0.63
CA LYS A 160 17.14 -10.03 -1.64
C LYS A 160 18.48 -10.02 -0.96
#